data_AF-A0A3D4XBH4-F1
#
_entry.id   AF-A0A3D4XBH4-F1
#
_cell.length_a   1.000
_cell.length_b   1.000
_cell.length_c   1.000
_cell.angle_alpha   90.00
_cell.angle_beta   90.00
_cell.angle_gamma   90.00
#
_symmetry.space_group_name_H-M   'P 1'
#
loop_
_entity.id
_entity.type
_entity.pdbx_description
1 polymer ?
#
loop_
_entity_poly.entity_id
_entity_poly.type
_entity_poly.pdbx_seq_one_letter_code
_entity_poly.pdbx_strand_id
1 'polypeptide(L)' 'MLCQFTVKNYKSIRDEITFDMQAAAISEHEDEIIKDIDGELFLPVSAIYGPNGGGKSNVLEALHTLNSKVLRPLCAT' A
#
# COMPACT_ATOMS: atom_id res chain seq x y z
N MET A 1 9.86 -2.73 -2.91
CA MET A 1 8.49 -3.25 -3.09
C MET A 1 7.59 -2.67 -2.00
N LEU A 2 6.31 -2.38 -2.26
CA LEU A 2 5.37 -1.96 -1.21
C LEU A 2 4.78 -3.23 -0.58
N CYS A 3 5.11 -3.51 0.68
CA CYS A 3 4.58 -4.66 1.42
C CYS A 3 3.26 -4.31 2.11
N GLN A 4 3.31 -3.36 3.04
CA GLN A 4 2.14 -2.84 3.74
C GLN A 4 2.28 -1.33 3.92
N PHE A 5 1.15 -0.63 3.92
CA PHE A 5 1.07 0.78 4.28
C PHE A 5 -0.07 1.01 5.28
N THR A 6 0.28 1.49 6.47
CA THR A 6 -0.68 1.81 7.53
C THR A 6 -0.76 3.30 7.73
N VAL A 7 -1.98 3.82 7.85
CA VAL A 7 -2.26 5.23 8.10
C VAL A 7 -3.40 5.40 9.08
N LYS A 8 -3.28 6.41 9.95
CA LYS A 8 -4.29 6.82 10.93
C LYS A 8 -4.29 8.35 11.04
N ASN A 9 -5.45 8.93 11.33
CA ASN A 9 -5.62 10.36 11.58
C ASN A 9 -5.01 11.24 10.46
N TYR A 10 -5.32 10.93 9.21
CA TYR A 10 -4.87 11.67 8.03
C TYR A 10 -6.07 12.09 7.17
N LYS A 11 -6.30 13.40 7.06
CA LYS A 11 -7.47 13.96 6.33
C LYS A 11 -8.78 13.28 6.77
N SER A 12 -9.47 12.59 5.86
CA SER A 12 -10.73 11.89 6.16
C SER A 12 -10.55 10.50 6.80
N ILE A 13 -9.32 10.03 6.99
CA ILE A 13 -9.03 8.73 7.59
C ILE A 13 -8.83 8.96 9.08
N ARG A 14 -9.88 8.74 9.87
CA ARG A 14 -9.82 8.90 11.34
C ARG A 14 -9.18 7.68 11.99
N ASP A 15 -9.79 6.53 11.75
CA ASP A 15 -9.39 5.26 12.33
C ASP A 15 -8.26 4.64 11.51
N GLU A 16 -7.50 3.74 12.12
CA GLU A 16 -6.36 3.11 11.48
C GLU A 16 -6.83 2.20 10.34
N ILE A 17 -6.14 2.29 9.20
CA ILE A 17 -6.33 1.39 8.07
C ILE A 17 -4.97 0.91 7.56
N THR A 18 -4.96 -0.32 7.03
CA THR A 18 -3.78 -0.91 6.39
C THR A 18 -4.11 -1.30 4.96
N PHE A 19 -3.30 -0.83 4.03
CA PHE A 19 -3.26 -1.30 2.65
C PHE A 19 -2.20 -2.40 2.55
N ASP A 20 -2.65 -3.64 2.41
CA ASP A 20 -1.81 -4.85 2.42
C ASP A 20 -1.61 -5.38 1.00
N MET A 21 -0.36 -5.53 0.59
CA MET A 21 0.04 -6.07 -0.70
C MET A 21 0.62 -7.48 -0.59
N GLN A 22 0.68 -8.07 0.60
CA GLN A 22 1.15 -9.45 0.75
C GLN A 22 0.16 -10.42 0.09
N ALA A 23 0.69 -11.41 -0.61
CA ALA A 23 -0.13 -12.42 -1.24
C ALA A 23 -0.81 -13.30 -0.19
N ALA A 24 -2.11 -13.51 -0.34
CA ALA A 24 -2.83 -14.50 0.44
C ALA A 24 -2.47 -15.92 -0.05
N ALA A 25 -2.64 -16.91 0.82
CA ALA A 25 -2.48 -18.33 0.47
C ALA A 25 -3.68 -18.85 -0.35
N ILE A 26 -3.85 -18.31 -1.57
CA ILE A 26 -4.85 -18.73 -2.56
C ILE A 26 -4.15 -19.47 -3.70
N SER A 27 -4.75 -20.56 -4.18
CA SER A 27 -4.12 -21.44 -5.16
C SER A 27 -4.48 -21.13 -6.61
N GLU A 28 -5.50 -20.30 -6.85
CA GLU A 28 -5.99 -20.03 -8.21
C GLU A 28 -5.03 -19.17 -9.06
N HIS A 29 -4.13 -18.41 -8.43
CA HIS A 29 -3.30 -17.41 -9.10
C HIS A 29 -1.82 -17.47 -8.65
N GLU A 30 -1.30 -18.63 -8.25
CA GLU A 30 0.08 -18.76 -7.72
C GLU A 30 1.15 -18.27 -8.71
N ASP A 31 0.93 -18.47 -10.01
CA ASP A 31 1.84 -18.04 -11.08
C ASP A 31 1.79 -16.52 -11.37
N GLU A 32 0.81 -15.81 -10.81
CA GLU A 32 0.57 -14.38 -11.04
C GLU A 32 1.06 -13.51 -9.86
N ILE A 33 1.85 -14.07 -8.95
CA ILE A 33 2.35 -13.40 -7.74
C ILE A 33 3.81 -12.94 -7.94
N ILE A 34 4.18 -11.81 -7.36
CA ILE A 34 5.58 -11.37 -7.31
C ILE A 34 6.28 -12.09 -6.17
N LYS A 35 7.35 -12.83 -6.49
CA LYS A 35 8.23 -13.47 -5.51
C LYS A 35 9.51 -12.66 -5.33
N ASP A 36 9.78 -12.22 -4.10
CA ASP A 36 11.02 -11.52 -3.76
C ASP A 36 12.17 -12.51 -3.50
N ILE A 37 13.39 -11.98 -3.42
CA ILE A 37 14.64 -12.74 -3.28
C ILE A 37 14.66 -13.53 -1.95
N ASP A 38 14.02 -13.02 -0.91
CA ASP A 38 13.89 -13.66 0.40
C ASP A 38 12.74 -14.69 0.48
N GLY A 39 11.99 -14.86 -0.61
CA GLY A 39 10.88 -15.80 -0.72
C GLY A 39 9.52 -15.22 -0.33
N GLU A 40 9.46 -13.96 0.08
CA GLU A 40 8.21 -13.27 0.35
C GLU A 40 7.36 -13.09 -0.93
N LEU A 41 6.04 -13.13 -0.76
CA LEU A 41 5.07 -13.15 -1.85
C LEU A 41 4.18 -11.91 -1.82
N PHE A 42 4.05 -11.23 -2.97
CA PHE A 42 3.34 -9.96 -3.08
C PHE A 42 2.38 -9.93 -4.27
N LEU A 43 1.26 -9.25 -4.08
CA LEU A 43 0.31 -8.96 -5.15
C LEU A 43 0.96 -8.02 -6.18
N PRO A 44 0.88 -8.31 -7.49
CA PRO A 44 1.37 -7.39 -8.52
C PRO A 44 0.49 -6.15 -8.69
N VAL A 45 -0.79 -6.26 -8.32
CA VAL A 45 -1.78 -5.21 -8.47
C VAL A 45 -2.81 -5.29 -7.35
N SER A 46 -3.22 -4.13 -6.85
CA SER A 46 -4.31 -3.98 -5.88
C SER A 46 -5.16 -2.77 -6.25
N ALA A 47 -6.45 -2.83 -5.94
CA ALA A 47 -7.40 -1.78 -6.26
C ALA A 47 -7.98 -1.16 -4.98
N ILE A 48 -8.08 0.17 -4.94
CA ILE A 48 -8.80 0.91 -3.90
C ILE A 48 -10.10 1.42 -4.52
N TYR A 49 -11.23 0.86 -4.11
CA TYR A 49 -12.57 1.19 -4.63
C TYR A 49 -13.56 1.50 -3.50
N GLY A 50 -14.69 2.13 -3.85
CA GLY A 50 -15.69 2.60 -2.89
C GLY A 50 -16.41 3.88 -3.34
N PRO A 51 -17.40 4.37 -2.58
CA PRO A 51 -18.23 5.52 -2.95
C PRO A 51 -17.43 6.83 -3.03
N ASN A 52 -18.01 7.84 -3.70
CA ASN A 52 -17.46 9.20 -3.72
C ASN A 52 -17.40 9.77 -2.31
N GLY A 53 -16.31 10.48 -1.99
CA GLY A 53 -16.06 10.97 -0.62
C GLY A 53 -15.57 9.90 0.37
N GLY A 54 -15.49 8.62 -0.02
CA GLY A 54 -15.03 7.53 0.85
C GLY A 54 -13.53 7.52 1.20
N GLY A 55 -12.78 8.59 0.94
CA GLY A 55 -11.38 8.73 1.36
C GLY A 55 -10.33 8.01 0.50
N LYS A 56 -10.69 7.39 -0.63
CA LYS A 56 -9.77 6.66 -1.52
C LYS A 56 -8.52 7.48 -1.92
N SER A 57 -8.72 8.70 -2.43
CA SER A 57 -7.62 9.59 -2.81
C SER A 57 -6.75 9.98 -1.60
N ASN A 58 -7.33 10.09 -0.40
CA ASN A 58 -6.59 10.41 0.80
C ASN A 58 -5.61 9.30 1.20
N VAL A 59 -5.91 8.02 0.90
CA VAL A 59 -4.95 6.90 1.09
C VAL A 59 -3.71 7.11 0.22
N LEU A 60 -3.90 7.39 -1.07
CA LEU A 60 -2.80 7.64 -2.01
C LEU A 60 -2.00 8.89 -1.64
N GLU A 61 -2.67 9.96 -1.21
CA GLU A 61 -2.00 11.17 -0.74
C GLU A 61 -1.21 10.94 0.56
N ALA A 62 -1.68 10.09 1.46
CA ALA A 62 -0.94 9.73 2.67
C ALA A 62 0.35 8.99 2.31
N LEU A 63 0.27 8.01 1.40
CA LEU A 63 1.42 7.29 0.89
C LEU A 63 2.42 8.23 0.19
N HIS A 64 1.91 9.15 -0.65
CA HIS A 64 2.74 10.17 -1.30
C HIS A 64 3.41 11.12 -0.28
N THR A 65 2.70 11.50 0.78
CA THR A 65 3.22 12.37 1.83
C THR A 65 4.36 11.70 2.59
N LEU A 66 4.20 10.41 2.93
CA LEU A 66 5.27 9.62 3.55
C LEU A 66 6.51 9.59 2.65
N ASN A 67 6.34 9.26 1.37
CA ASN A 67 7.43 9.21 0.41
C ASN A 67 8.13 10.57 0.25
N SER A 68 7.36 11.66 0.11
CA SER A 68 7.92 13.00 -0.12
C SER A 68 8.59 13.61 1.12
N LYS A 69 8.10 13.32 2.32
CA LYS A 69 8.64 13.90 3.56
C LYS A 69 9.73 13.07 4.22
N VAL A 70 9.71 11.75 4.04
CA VAL A 70 10.65 10.84 4.69
C VAL A 70 11.64 10.27 3.70
N LEU A 71 11.17 9.61 2.64
CA LEU A 71 12.05 8.87 1.74
C LEU A 71 12.83 9.79 0.80
N ARG A 72 12.18 10.78 0.17
CA ARG A 72 12.87 11.68 -0.78
C ARG A 72 14.04 12.44 -0.16
N PRO A 73 13.94 13.02 1.05
CA PRO A 73 15.08 13.65 1.68
C PRO A 73 16.24 12.68 1.97
N LEU A 74 15.94 11.42 2.31
CA LEU A 74 16.95 10.40 2.56
C LEU A 74 17.67 9.94 1.29
N CYS A 75 16.99 9.96 0.13
CA CYS A 75 17.57 9.55 -1.15
C CYS A 75 18.20 10.71 -1.94
N ALA A 76 18.06 11.95 -1.48
CA ALA A 76 18.61 13.14 -2.13
C ALA A 76 20.05 13.49 -1.69
N THR A 77 20.65 12.66 -0.85
CA THR A 77 22.10 12.62 -0.56
C THR A 77 22.82 11.73 -1.56
#